data_AF-A0A7J9P0C6-F1
#
_entry.id   AF-A0A7J9P0C6-F1
#
_cell.length_a   1.000
_cell.length_b   1.000
_cell.length_c   1.000
_cell.angle_alpha   90.00
_cell.angle_beta   90.00
_cell.angle_gamma   90.00
#
_symmetry.space_group_name_H-M   'P 1'
#
loop_
_entity.id
_entity.type
_entity.pdbx_description
1 polymer ?
#
loop_
_entity_poly.entity_id
_entity_poly.type
_entity_poly.pdbx_seq_one_letter_code
_entity_poly.pdbx_strand_id
1 'polypeptide(L)'
;MEQKLAFQRIDTASILEEIADRGLPRNAGTLKIPLNFIRTKLWQLAELAIEIDDPRLSLWCCQMTLFSCADPKSDDYDPKIFEKLKEEIFEKYDQK
;
A
#
# COMPACT_ATOMS: atom_id res chain seq x y z
N MET A 1 19.66 18.47 3.80
CA MET A 1 18.82 18.10 4.95
C MET A 1 17.93 16.97 4.47
N GLU A 2 18.42 15.74 4.54
CA GLU A 2 17.62 14.56 4.19
C GLU A 2 16.46 14.48 5.19
N GLN A 3 15.24 14.71 4.72
CA GLN A 3 14.08 14.35 5.50
C GLN A 3 14.14 12.84 5.68
N LYS A 4 14.51 12.39 6.88
CA LYS A 4 14.11 11.06 7.36
C LYS A 4 12.58 11.07 7.35
N LEU A 5 11.97 10.70 6.23
CA LEU A 5 10.57 10.30 6.22
C LEU A 5 10.49 9.13 7.18
N ALA A 6 9.98 9.38 8.38
CA ALA A 6 9.42 8.30 9.18
C ALA A 6 8.33 7.69 8.29
N PHE A 7 8.61 6.53 7.70
CA PHE A 7 7.68 5.89 6.78
C PHE A 7 6.45 5.45 7.57
N GLN A 8 5.43 6.28 7.56
CA GLN A 8 4.14 5.92 8.10
C GLN A 8 3.50 4.94 7.11
N ARG A 9 3.30 3.71 7.58
CA ARG A 9 2.51 2.72 6.87
C ARG A 9 1.04 3.09 7.02
N ILE A 10 0.30 2.98 5.93
CA ILE A 10 -1.13 3.22 5.88
C ILE A 10 -1.76 1.84 5.75
N ASP A 11 -2.46 1.39 6.79
CA ASP A 11 -3.28 0.18 6.75
C ASP A 11 -4.54 0.48 5.94
N THR A 12 -4.39 0.45 4.61
CA THR A 12 -5.44 0.89 3.68
C THR A 12 -6.68 0.03 3.79
N ALA A 13 -6.50 -1.28 4.03
CA ALA A 13 -7.61 -2.21 4.23
C ALA A 13 -8.45 -1.80 5.45
N SER A 14 -7.81 -1.60 6.61
CA SER A 14 -8.50 -1.21 7.84
C SER A 14 -9.16 0.16 7.72
N ILE A 15 -8.53 1.12 7.01
CA ILE A 15 -9.14 2.45 6.77
C ILE A 15 -10.40 2.34 5.92
N LEU A 16 -10.36 1.56 4.83
CA LEU A 16 -11.53 1.37 3.97
C LEU A 16 -12.67 0.68 4.71
N GLU A 17 -12.35 -0.31 5.56
CA GLU A 17 -13.32 -0.99 6.43
C GLU A 17 -13.92 -0.02 7.46
N GLU A 18 -13.10 0.78 8.14
CA GLU A 18 -13.54 1.77 9.11
C GLU A 18 -14.48 2.80 8.47
N ILE A 19 -14.16 3.28 7.26
CA ILE A 19 -15.03 4.19 6.51
C ILE A 19 -16.34 3.48 6.16
N ALA A 20 -16.28 2.26 5.63
CA ALA A 20 -17.45 1.51 5.17
C ALA A 20 -18.43 1.17 6.30
N ASP A 21 -17.92 0.88 7.50
CA ASP A 21 -18.73 0.36 8.61
C ASP A 21 -19.02 1.36 9.72
N ARG A 22 -18.16 2.38 9.89
CA ARG A 22 -18.33 3.41 10.94
C ARG A 22 -18.40 4.83 10.41
N GLY A 23 -17.74 5.12 9.29
CA GLY A 23 -17.74 6.46 8.68
C GLY A 23 -19.05 6.79 7.93
N LEU A 24 -19.79 5.78 7.48
CA LEU A 24 -21.01 5.96 6.70
C LEU A 24 -22.29 5.71 7.52
N PRO A 25 -23.36 6.50 7.29
CA PRO A 25 -24.68 6.21 7.84
C PRO A 25 -25.16 4.80 7.45
N ARG A 26 -25.89 4.12 8.34
CA ARG A 26 -26.35 2.73 8.11
C ARG A 26 -27.21 2.54 6.84
N ASN A 27 -27.85 3.60 6.36
CA ASN A 27 -28.65 3.63 5.14
C ASN A 27 -27.86 4.04 3.88
N ALA A 28 -26.56 4.32 3.99
CA ALA A 28 -25.72 4.73 2.87
C ALA A 28 -25.15 3.54 2.07
N GLY A 29 -25.96 2.49 1.84
CA GLY A 29 -25.53 1.31 1.08
C GLY A 29 -24.99 1.65 -0.31
N THR A 30 -25.49 2.72 -0.93
CA THR A 30 -25.01 3.26 -2.20
C THR A 30 -23.55 3.69 -2.15
N LEU A 31 -23.05 4.17 -1.01
CA LEU A 31 -21.65 4.59 -0.84
C LEU A 31 -20.70 3.42 -0.53
N LYS A 32 -21.22 2.25 -0.16
CA LYS A 32 -20.40 1.02 -0.06
C LYS A 32 -19.92 0.54 -1.43
N ILE A 33 -20.71 0.77 -2.48
CA ILE A 33 -20.36 0.38 -3.87
C ILE A 33 -19.06 1.07 -4.33
N PRO A 34 -18.91 2.41 -4.28
CA PRO A 34 -17.67 3.05 -4.68
C PRO A 34 -16.48 2.68 -3.78
N LEU A 35 -16.68 2.44 -2.49
CA LEU A 35 -15.60 1.97 -1.60
C LEU A 35 -15.09 0.58 -2.01
N ASN A 36 -15.98 -0.35 -2.31
CA ASN A 36 -15.61 -1.66 -2.84
C ASN A 36 -14.90 -1.53 -4.20
N PHE A 37 -15.33 -0.60 -5.05
CA PHE A 37 -14.66 -0.33 -6.32
C PHE A 37 -13.23 0.20 -6.12
N ILE A 38 -13.03 1.13 -5.18
CA ILE A 38 -11.70 1.63 -4.79
C ILE A 38 -10.83 0.47 -4.30
N ARG A 39 -11.35 -0.40 -3.42
CA ARG A 39 -10.64 -1.59 -2.94
C ARG A 39 -10.16 -2.48 -4.09
N THR A 40 -11.05 -2.78 -5.04
CA THR A 40 -10.69 -3.56 -6.24
C THR A 40 -9.62 -2.86 -7.07
N LYS A 41 -9.70 -1.53 -7.23
CA LYS A 41 -8.70 -0.77 -8.00
C LYS A 41 -7.33 -0.75 -7.34
N LEU A 42 -7.27 -0.69 -6.01
CA LEU A 42 -6.01 -0.79 -5.27
C LEU A 42 -5.37 -2.16 -5.42
N TRP A 43 -6.16 -3.22 -5.44
CA TRP A 43 -5.63 -4.56 -5.69
C TRP A 43 -5.08 -4.71 -7.11
N GLN A 44 -5.81 -4.24 -8.12
CA GLN A 44 -5.33 -4.18 -9.51
C GLN A 44 -4.05 -3.34 -9.66
N LEU A 45 -3.95 -2.23 -8.92
CA LEU A 45 -2.74 -1.41 -8.90
C LEU A 45 -1.54 -2.18 -8.33
N ALA A 46 -1.76 -2.96 -7.27
CA ALA A 46 -0.72 -3.79 -6.67
C ALA A 46 -0.24 -4.90 -7.63
N GLU A 47 -1.16 -5.56 -8.35
CA GLU A 47 -0.80 -6.51 -9.40
C GLU A 47 0.01 -5.85 -10.52
N LEU A 48 -0.46 -4.69 -11.00
CA LEU A 48 0.25 -3.94 -12.04
C LEU A 48 1.64 -3.46 -11.57
N ALA A 49 1.79 -3.14 -10.28
CA ALA A 49 3.09 -2.76 -9.73
C ALA A 49 4.12 -3.90 -9.83
N ILE A 50 3.68 -5.14 -9.63
CA ILE A 50 4.50 -6.34 -9.80
C ILE A 50 4.89 -6.51 -11.27
N GLU A 51 3.94 -6.32 -12.20
CA GLU A 51 4.18 -6.46 -13.64
C GLU A 51 5.14 -5.39 -14.19
N ILE A 52 5.02 -4.15 -13.72
CA ILE A 52 5.88 -3.03 -14.15
C ILE A 52 7.32 -3.20 -13.65
N ASP A 53 7.52 -3.88 -12.51
CA ASP A 53 8.82 -4.10 -11.88
C ASP A 53 9.59 -2.79 -11.62
N ASP A 54 8.85 -1.76 -11.17
CA ASP A 54 9.44 -0.50 -10.69
C ASP A 54 9.50 -0.52 -9.15
N PRO A 55 10.70 -0.54 -8.55
CA PRO A 55 10.84 -0.66 -7.10
C PRO A 55 10.27 0.56 -6.35
N ARG A 56 10.11 1.72 -7.00
CA ARG A 56 9.43 2.89 -6.41
C ARG A 56 7.93 2.65 -6.27
N LEU A 57 7.33 2.02 -7.27
CA LEU A 57 5.90 1.69 -7.25
C LEU A 57 5.62 0.56 -6.26
N SER A 58 6.50 -0.45 -6.20
CA SER A 58 6.45 -1.50 -5.18
C SER A 58 6.58 -0.92 -3.76
N LEU A 59 7.49 0.03 -3.55
CA LEU A 59 7.64 0.73 -2.27
C LEU A 59 6.36 1.47 -1.86
N TRP A 60 5.69 2.15 -2.80
CA TRP A 60 4.40 2.79 -2.54
C TRP A 60 3.32 1.77 -2.16
N CYS A 61 3.25 0.63 -2.85
CA CYS A 61 2.31 -0.44 -2.50
C CYS A 61 2.58 -1.02 -1.10
N CYS A 62 3.85 -1.21 -0.73
CA CYS A 62 4.25 -1.60 0.62
C CYS A 62 3.84 -0.56 1.67
N GLN A 63 4.04 0.74 1.41
CA GLN A 63 3.63 1.81 2.32
C GLN A 63 2.12 1.85 2.54
N MET A 64 1.35 1.53 1.50
CA MET A 64 -0.11 1.44 1.52
C MET A 64 -0.61 0.07 2.04
N THR A 65 0.28 -0.82 2.48
CA THR A 65 -0.05 -2.17 2.97
C THR A 65 -0.89 -2.96 1.96
N LEU A 66 -0.62 -2.78 0.66
CA LEU A 66 -1.30 -3.51 -0.41
C LEU A 66 -0.67 -4.88 -0.67
N PHE A 67 0.61 -5.03 -0.30
CA PHE A 67 1.29 -6.32 -0.28
C PHE A 67 1.27 -6.89 1.12
N SER A 68 0.95 -8.18 1.20
CA SER A 68 0.89 -8.95 2.45
C SER A 68 2.24 -8.95 3.18
N CYS A 69 3.36 -9.00 2.44
CA CYS A 69 4.71 -8.88 3.00
C CYS A 69 5.00 -7.54 3.71
N ALA A 70 4.17 -6.52 3.51
CA ALA A 70 4.29 -5.24 4.19
C ALA A 70 3.31 -5.08 5.38
N ASP A 71 2.36 -6.01 5.56
CA ASP A 71 1.38 -6.01 6.64
C ASP A 71 1.90 -6.77 7.87
N PRO A 72 2.11 -6.11 9.03
CA PRO A 72 2.55 -6.78 10.27
C PRO A 72 1.61 -7.87 10.79
N LYS A 73 0.36 -7.92 10.32
CA LYS A 73 -0.62 -8.94 10.71
C LYS A 73 -0.59 -10.17 9.80
N SER A 74 0.13 -10.10 8.68
CA SER A 74 0.22 -11.19 7.71
C SER A 74 1.33 -12.17 8.07
N ASP A 75 1.14 -13.45 7.73
CA ASP A 75 2.12 -14.52 7.99
C ASP A 75 3.40 -14.36 7.14
N ASP A 76 3.32 -13.67 6.02
CA ASP A 76 4.43 -13.41 5.09
C ASP A 76 5.12 -12.06 5.31
N TYR A 77 4.83 -11.39 6.43
CA TYR A 77 5.42 -10.09 6.77
C TYR A 77 6.96 -10.12 6.77
N ASP A 78 7.58 -9.27 5.96
CA ASP A 78 9.03 -9.06 5.93
C ASP A 78 9.36 -7.62 6.36
N PRO A 79 9.86 -7.39 7.60
CA PRO A 79 10.22 -6.06 8.06
C PRO A 79 11.38 -5.43 7.26
N LYS A 80 12.16 -6.24 6.53
CA LYS A 80 13.30 -5.77 5.72
C LYS A 80 12.91 -5.37 4.31
N ILE A 81 11.66 -5.61 3.87
CA ILE A 81 11.24 -5.33 2.49
C ILE A 81 11.44 -3.86 2.10
N PHE A 82 11.24 -2.94 3.04
CA PHE A 82 11.42 -1.50 2.82
C PHE A 82 12.89 -1.13 2.57
N GLU A 83 13.84 -1.77 3.26
CA GLU A 83 15.26 -1.48 3.05
C GLU A 83 15.74 -2.09 1.72
N LYS A 84 15.31 -3.32 1.39
CA LYS A 84 15.58 -3.94 0.09
C LYS A 84 15.11 -3.06 -1.07
N LEU A 85 13.86 -2.60 -1.02
CA LEU A 85 13.31 -1.74 -2.07
C LEU A 85 14.03 -0.38 -2.16
N LYS A 86 14.51 0.18 -1.06
CA LYS A 86 15.32 1.41 -1.09
C LYS A 86 16.68 1.18 -1.74
N GLU A 87 17.35 0.09 -1.40
CA GLU A 87 18.62 -0.30 -2.02
C GLU A 87 18.43 -0.46 -3.53
N GLU A 88 17.39 -1.17 -3.96
CA GLU A 88 17.05 -1.33 -5.38
C GLU A 88 16.76 0.01 -6.08
N ILE A 89 16.04 0.93 -5.41
CA ILE A 89 15.78 2.28 -5.96
C ILE A 89 17.09 3.06 -6.10
N PHE A 90 17.95 3.03 -5.07
CA PHE A 90 19.23 3.72 -5.09
C PHE A 90 20.12 3.19 -6.21
N GLU A 91 20.22 1.87 -6.35
CA GLU A 91 20.98 1.22 -7.42
C GLU A 91 20.45 1.56 -8.82
N LYS A 92 19.11 1.59 -9.00
CA LYS A 92 18.48 1.80 -10.31
C LYS A 92 18.44 3.26 -10.75
N TYR A 93 18.38 4.21 -9.82
CA TYR A 93 18.10 5.62 -10.14
C TYR A 93 19.17 6.63 -9.69
N ASP A 94 19.97 6.34 -8.64
CA ASP A 94 20.95 7.30 -8.07
C ASP A 94 22.39 7.08 -8.57
N GLN A 95 22.63 6.18 -9.52
CA GLN A 95 23.94 6.02 -10.18
C GLN A 95 24.20 7.03 -11.33
N LYS A 96 23.49 8.16 -11.40
CA LYS A 96 23.66 9.20 -12.44
C LYS A 96 24.38 10.45 -11.95
#